data_AF-A0A9E5CJ74-F1
#
_entry.id   AF-A0A9E5CJ74-F1
#
_cell.length_a   1.000
_cell.length_b   1.000
_cell.length_c   1.000
_cell.angle_alpha   90.00
_cell.angle_beta   90.00
_cell.angle_gamma   90.00
#
_symmetry.space_group_name_H-M   'P 1'
#
loop_
_entity.id
_entity.type
_entity.pdbx_description
1 polymer ?
#
loop_
_entity_poly.entity_id
_entity_poly.type
_entity_poly.pdbx_seq_one_letter_code
_entity_poly.pdbx_strand_id
1 'polypeptide(L)' 'MSQESIPAAINLGEKLALFSEHWSPKIVAKMNDYYFKLVKVEGEFVWHSHPDTDEVFLVVQGEMRIDFRGGAVELKQGE' A
#
# COMPACT_ATOMS: atom_id res chain seq x y z
N MET A 1 -1.61 -6.58 -34.67
CA MET A 1 -1.39 -7.22 -33.35
C MET A 1 -0.22 -6.49 -32.72
N SER A 2 -0.47 -5.64 -31.73
CA SER A 2 0.61 -4.99 -30.98
C SER A 2 1.41 -6.07 -30.24
N GLN A 3 2.73 -6.04 -30.33
CA GLN A 3 3.57 -6.91 -29.49
C GLN A 3 3.32 -6.53 -28.03
N GLU A 4 2.76 -7.45 -27.25
CA GLU A 4 2.70 -7.28 -25.80
C GLU A 4 4.13 -7.44 -25.25
N SER A 5 4.63 -6.40 -24.59
CA SER A 5 5.90 -6.48 -23.88
C SER A 5 5.76 -7.40 -22.67
N ILE A 6 6.75 -8.27 -22.44
CA ILE A 6 6.81 -9.07 -21.21
C ILE A 6 6.86 -8.10 -20.01
N PRO A 7 5.92 -8.22 -19.05
CA PRO A 7 5.92 -7.36 -17.88
C PRO A 7 7.17 -7.64 -17.02
N ALA A 8 7.82 -6.56 -16.57
CA ALA A 8 8.94 -6.66 -15.64
C ALA A 8 8.46 -6.90 -14.21
N ALA A 9 9.25 -7.64 -13.43
CA ALA A 9 9.00 -7.79 -12.00
C ALA A 9 9.08 -6.44 -11.26
N ILE A 10 8.21 -6.26 -10.26
CA ILE A 10 8.20 -5.07 -9.41
C ILE A 10 8.88 -5.41 -8.09
N ASN A 11 10.09 -4.90 -7.89
CA ASN A 11 10.78 -4.99 -6.61
C ASN A 11 10.29 -3.87 -5.68
N LEU A 12 9.54 -4.24 -4.63
CA LEU A 12 8.95 -3.25 -3.71
C LEU A 12 10.01 -2.45 -2.96
N GLY A 13 11.11 -3.08 -2.55
CA GLY A 13 12.22 -2.42 -1.85
C GLY A 13 12.90 -1.36 -2.72
N GLU A 14 13.17 -1.68 -3.98
CA GLU A 14 13.71 -0.70 -4.94
C GLU A 14 12.76 0.47 -5.16
N LYS A 15 11.44 0.21 -5.30
CA LYS A 15 10.45 1.28 -5.46
C LYS A 15 10.32 2.16 -4.22
N LEU A 16 10.37 1.57 -3.02
CA LEU A 16 10.35 2.30 -1.73
C LEU A 16 11.61 3.16 -1.52
N ALA A 17 12.74 2.80 -2.12
CA ALA A 17 13.97 3.58 -2.06
C ALA A 17 13.91 4.86 -2.91
N LEU A 18 12.98 4.96 -3.86
CA LEU A 18 12.87 6.11 -4.77
C LEU A 18 12.20 7.35 -4.15
N PHE A 19 11.61 7.23 -2.96
CA PHE A 19 10.89 8.33 -2.31
C PHE A 19 11.07 8.29 -0.79
N SER A 20 10.89 9.43 -0.13
CA SER A 20 11.09 9.57 1.33
C SER A 20 9.91 10.23 2.05
N GLU A 21 8.97 10.77 1.29
CA GLU A 21 7.79 11.47 1.78
C GLU A 21 6.83 10.49 2.47
N HIS A 22 6.34 10.90 3.64
CA HIS A 22 5.28 10.20 4.34
C HIS A 22 3.90 10.58 3.79
N TRP A 23 2.93 9.68 3.91
CA TRP A 23 1.52 9.91 3.56
C TRP A 23 1.28 10.32 2.08
N SER A 24 2.21 9.96 1.18
CA SER A 24 2.12 10.21 -0.25
C SER A 24 2.13 8.90 -1.05
N PRO A 25 0.96 8.24 -1.26
CA PRO A 25 0.90 6.97 -1.95
C PRO A 25 1.38 7.07 -3.40
N LYS A 26 2.24 6.15 -3.83
CA LYS A 26 2.73 6.02 -5.20
C LYS A 26 2.15 4.77 -5.84
N ILE A 27 1.47 4.91 -6.97
CA ILE A 27 0.95 3.76 -7.74
C ILE A 27 2.13 3.06 -8.41
N VAL A 28 2.29 1.76 -8.16
CA VAL A 28 3.38 0.95 -8.73
C VAL A 28 2.89 -0.11 -9.72
N ALA A 29 1.62 -0.51 -9.62
CA ALA A 29 1.01 -1.45 -10.55
C ALA A 29 -0.51 -1.23 -10.65
N LYS A 30 -1.09 -1.78 -11.71
CA LYS A 30 -2.54 -1.88 -11.91
C LYS A 30 -2.89 -3.34 -12.20
N MET A 31 -3.93 -3.86 -11.56
CA MET A 31 -4.50 -5.18 -11.82
C MET A 31 -6.01 -5.01 -12.01
N ASN A 32 -6.50 -5.25 -13.22
CA ASN A 32 -7.87 -4.89 -13.61
C ASN A 32 -8.15 -3.43 -13.20
N ASP A 33 -9.15 -3.17 -12.36
CA ASP A 33 -9.50 -1.83 -11.89
C ASP A 33 -8.89 -1.46 -10.52
N TYR A 34 -7.97 -2.30 -10.01
CA TYR A 34 -7.27 -2.07 -8.74
C TYR A 34 -5.86 -1.52 -8.94
N TYR A 35 -5.42 -0.72 -7.97
CA TYR A 35 -4.07 -0.16 -7.94
C TYR A 35 -3.28 -0.70 -6.75
N PHE A 36 -2.06 -1.16 -7.00
CA PHE A 36 -1.09 -1.41 -5.95
C PHE A 36 -0.34 -0.11 -5.66
N LYS A 37 -0.34 0.32 -4.41
CA LYS A 37 0.27 1.56 -3.95
C LYS A 37 1.35 1.26 -2.91
N LEU A 38 2.44 2.00 -2.97
CA LEU A 38 3.46 2.02 -1.91
C LEU A 38 3.40 3.37 -1.20
N VAL A 39 3.45 3.33 0.12
CA VAL A 39 3.39 4.51 0.99
C VAL A 39 4.27 4.28 2.21
N LYS A 40 4.92 5.34 2.69
CA LYS A 40 5.56 5.38 4.00
C LYS A 40 4.63 6.12 4.94
N VAL A 41 4.39 5.59 6.12
CA VAL A 41 3.47 6.17 7.11
C VAL A 41 4.21 6.38 8.43
N GLU A 42 3.86 7.45 9.14
CA GLU A 42 4.39 7.75 10.46
C GLU A 42 3.38 8.60 11.24
N GLY A 43 3.11 8.24 12.49
CA GLY A 43 2.11 8.89 13.32
C GLY A 43 0.68 8.46 12.96
N GLU A 44 -0.27 9.37 13.18
CA GLU A 44 -1.70 9.08 13.05
C GLU A 44 -2.28 9.55 11.72
N PHE A 45 -3.29 8.82 11.23
CA PHE A 45 -4.11 9.23 10.09
C PHE A 45 -5.53 9.56 10.52
N VAL A 46 -6.27 10.25 9.66
CA VAL A 46 -7.66 10.63 9.94
C VAL A 46 -8.60 9.43 9.79
N TRP A 47 -9.65 9.40 10.62
CA TRP A 47 -10.76 8.46 10.44
C TRP A 47 -11.44 8.67 9.09
N HIS A 48 -11.59 7.59 8.33
CA HIS A 48 -12.26 7.59 7.04
C HIS A 48 -12.93 6.23 6.78
N SER A 49 -13.66 6.12 5.68
CA SER A 49 -14.33 4.90 5.25
C SER A 49 -14.43 4.84 3.74
N HIS A 50 -14.39 3.63 3.19
CA HIS A 50 -14.62 3.35 1.78
C HIS A 50 -15.93 2.55 1.63
N PRO A 51 -17.02 3.16 1.13
CA PRO A 51 -18.31 2.47 1.07
C PRO A 51 -18.39 1.40 -0.02
N ASP A 52 -17.53 1.51 -1.04
CA ASP A 52 -17.66 0.75 -2.30
C ASP A 52 -16.53 -0.27 -2.53
N THR A 53 -15.50 -0.29 -1.67
CA THR A 53 -14.35 -1.19 -1.82
C THR A 53 -13.71 -1.49 -0.48
N ASP A 54 -13.25 -2.73 -0.34
CA ASP A 54 -12.30 -3.10 0.69
C ASP A 54 -10.91 -2.52 0.37
N GLU A 55 -10.06 -2.41 1.39
CA GLU A 55 -8.66 -2.01 1.24
C GLU A 55 -7.76 -3.02 1.94
N VAL A 56 -6.70 -3.42 1.24
CA VAL A 56 -5.69 -4.36 1.75
C VAL A 56 -4.45 -3.57 2.16
N PHE A 57 -3.97 -3.83 3.36
CA PHE A 57 -2.69 -3.35 3.87
C PHE A 57 -1.73 -4.54 3.98
N LEU A 58 -0.49 -4.35 3.54
CA LEU A 58 0.61 -5.29 3.72
C LEU A 58 1.82 -4.49 4.21
N VAL A 59 2.32 -4.83 5.39
CA VAL A 59 3.47 -4.13 5.98
C VAL A 59 4.76 -4.69 5.39
N VAL A 60 5.38 -3.94 4.48
CA VAL A 60 6.67 -4.35 3.88
C VAL A 60 7.84 -4.21 4.86
N GLN A 61 7.80 -3.19 5.73
CA GLN A 61 8.81 -2.94 6.76
C GLN A 61 8.17 -2.18 7.93
N GLY A 62 8.56 -2.54 9.16
CA GLY A 62 8.05 -1.91 10.38
C GLY A 62 6.78 -2.57 10.91
N GLU A 63 5.93 -1.77 11.53
CA GLU A 63 4.64 -2.19 12.07
C GLU A 63 3.62 -1.05 11.92
N MET A 64 2.35 -1.42 11.85
CA MET A 64 1.21 -0.52 11.71
C MET A 64 0.09 -0.96 12.64
N ARG A 65 -0.70 0.00 13.11
CA ARG A 65 -1.95 -0.27 13.82
C ARG A 65 -3.11 0.35 13.06
N ILE A 66 -4.19 -0.41 12.90
CA ILE A 66 -5.44 0.07 12.33
C ILE A 66 -6.49 0.09 13.44
N ASP A 67 -6.92 1.29 13.81
CA ASP A 67 -7.99 1.47 14.77
C ASP A 67 -9.36 1.37 14.08
N PHE A 68 -10.28 0.67 14.75
CA PHE A 68 -11.69 0.55 14.43
C PHE A 68 -12.52 1.10 15.59
N ARG A 69 -13.83 1.31 15.37
CA ARG A 69 -14.72 1.80 16.44
C ARG A 69 -14.79 0.87 17.66
N GLY A 70 -14.53 -0.43 17.47
CA GLY A 70 -14.63 -1.47 18.51
C GLY A 70 -13.30 -2.00 19.04
N GLY A 71 -12.15 -1.51 18.56
CA GLY A 71 -10.84 -2.06 18.90
C GLY A 71 -9.80 -1.73 17.85
N ALA A 72 -8.71 -2.50 17.81
CA ALA A 72 -7.65 -2.28 16.84
C ALA A 72 -6.97 -3.58 16.44
N VAL A 73 -6.31 -3.53 15.30
CA VAL A 73 -5.47 -4.60 14.78
C VAL A 73 -4.05 -4.07 14.62
N GLU A 74 -3.08 -4.82 15.11
CA GLU A 74 -1.66 -4.57 14.89
C GLU A 74 -1.17 -5.48 13.75
N LEU A 75 -0.47 -4.90 12.79
CA LEU A 75 0.16 -5.60 11.67
C LEU A 75 1.67 -5.40 11.77
N LYS A 76 2.40 -6.51 11.71
CA LYS A 76 3.87 -6.54 11.68
C LYS A 76 4.36 -6.74 10.26
N GLN A 77 5.65 -6.57 10.07
CA GLN A 77 6.29 -6.85 8.79
C GLN A 77 5.93 -8.25 8.24
N GLY A 78 5.43 -8.27 7.01
CA GLY A 78 4.99 -9.47 6.30
C GLY A 78 3.51 -9.84 6.51
N GLU A 79 2.79 -9.07 7.34
CA GLU A 79 1.34 -9.19 7.58
C GLU A 79 0.54 -8.13 6.81
#